data_AF-A0A3P9NKB5-F1
#
_entry.id   AF-A0A3P9NKB5-F1
#
_cell.length_a   1.000
_cell.length_b   1.000
_cell.length_c   1.000
_cell.angle_alpha   90.00
_cell.angle_beta   90.00
_cell.angle_gamma   90.00
#
_symmetry.space_group_name_H-M   'P 1'
#
loop_
_entity.id
_entity.type
_entity.pdbx_description
1 polymer ?
#
loop_
_entity_poly.entity_id
_entity_poly.type
_entity_poly.pdbx_seq_one_letter_code
_entity_poly.pdbx_strand_id
1 'polypeptide(L)'
;MPSGTFRKILRPLLFGIFIFGCFVTAFLMYFKPSTSWLNGPLESSDSSNHVKHVFAKSDKNMTTVLVWLWPFGQTYEMNVCDSAFNIEGCFITADRNFYNKSDGVVIHHRDIDYITEKLYIPLSVGTVPVVLGTTRENYENFVPRDAFIHVDDFKSPKELADYLLLQDKNQEMYLGYFKWRRHFKVYRINSWAERTCHACDYLKRHKEYRAFENLNKWYWG
;
A
#
# COMPACT_ATOMS: atom_id res chain seq x y z
N MET A 1 61.05 -16.68 -20.18
CA MET A 1 60.38 -15.53 -20.84
C MET A 1 59.20 -16.05 -21.63
N PRO A 2 57.93 -15.82 -21.26
CA PRO A 2 56.82 -16.24 -22.09
C PRO A 2 56.64 -15.28 -23.27
N SER A 3 56.60 -15.88 -24.45
CA SER A 3 56.45 -15.32 -25.79
C SER A 3 55.41 -14.19 -25.90
N GLY A 4 55.76 -13.13 -26.64
CA GLY A 4 54.95 -11.93 -26.89
C GLY A 4 53.59 -12.17 -27.57
N THR A 5 53.28 -13.41 -27.95
CA THR A 5 51.97 -13.82 -28.47
C THR A 5 50.92 -13.97 -27.35
N PHE A 6 51.34 -14.36 -26.13
CA PHE A 6 50.40 -14.61 -25.02
C PHE A 6 49.73 -13.32 -24.49
N ARG A 7 50.47 -12.20 -24.47
CA ARG A 7 49.93 -10.87 -24.10
C ARG A 7 48.95 -10.30 -25.11
N LYS A 8 49.07 -10.67 -26.40
CA LYS A 8 48.20 -10.14 -27.47
C LYS A 8 46.80 -10.77 -27.46
N ILE A 9 46.66 -11.98 -26.90
CA ILE A 9 45.37 -12.70 -26.82
C ILE A 9 44.71 -12.49 -25.45
N LEU A 10 45.49 -12.40 -24.38
CA LEU A 10 44.95 -12.25 -23.02
C LEU A 10 44.22 -10.91 -22.80
N ARG A 11 44.73 -9.82 -23.39
CA ARG A 11 44.12 -8.48 -23.27
C ARG A 11 42.71 -8.37 -23.88
N PRO A 12 42.46 -8.79 -25.14
CA PRO A 12 41.11 -8.75 -25.70
C PRO A 12 40.15 -9.74 -24.99
N LEU A 13 40.66 -10.87 -24.49
CA LEU A 13 39.86 -11.83 -23.72
C LEU A 13 39.38 -11.23 -22.39
N LEU A 14 40.27 -10.55 -21.65
CA LEU A 14 39.90 -9.87 -20.41
C LEU A 14 38.92 -8.72 -20.64
N PHE A 15 39.08 -7.97 -21.74
CA PHE A 15 38.12 -6.93 -22.14
C PHE A 15 36.74 -7.52 -22.49
N GLY A 16 36.70 -8.66 -23.20
CA GLY A 16 35.46 -9.37 -23.51
C GLY A 16 34.74 -9.86 -22.25
N ILE A 17 35.47 -10.43 -21.29
CA ILE A 17 34.91 -10.86 -20.00
C ILE A 17 34.34 -9.66 -19.22
N PHE A 18 35.05 -8.53 -19.22
CA PHE A 18 34.59 -7.32 -18.54
C PHE A 18 33.30 -6.77 -19.17
N ILE A 19 33.25 -6.66 -20.50
CA ILE A 19 32.04 -6.19 -21.22
C ILE A 19 30.87 -7.13 -20.96
N PHE A 20 31.08 -8.44 -21.03
CA PHE A 20 30.03 -9.42 -20.75
C PHE A 20 29.52 -9.31 -19.30
N GLY A 21 30.42 -9.15 -18.33
CA GLY A 21 30.05 -8.90 -16.93
C GLY A 21 29.24 -7.62 -16.74
N CYS A 22 29.62 -6.52 -17.40
CA CYS A 22 28.86 -5.27 -17.40
C CYS A 22 27.45 -5.44 -18.01
N PHE A 23 27.32 -6.21 -19.09
CA PHE A 23 26.03 -6.51 -19.70
C PHE A 23 25.14 -7.36 -18.79
N VAL A 24 25.68 -8.41 -18.16
CA VAL A 24 24.92 -9.26 -17.24
C VAL A 24 24.46 -8.48 -16.01
N THR A 25 25.33 -7.63 -15.44
CA THR A 25 24.96 -6.78 -14.29
C THR A 25 23.91 -5.73 -14.65
N ALA A 26 24.04 -5.06 -15.80
CA ALA A 26 23.02 -4.15 -16.32
C ALA A 26 21.69 -4.88 -16.58
N PHE A 27 21.75 -6.08 -17.17
CA PHE A 27 20.58 -6.92 -17.41
C PHE A 27 19.90 -7.33 -16.10
N LEU A 28 20.63 -7.76 -15.07
CA LEU A 28 20.05 -8.11 -13.77
C LEU A 28 19.51 -6.90 -12.98
N MET A 29 20.08 -5.71 -13.20
CA MET A 29 19.55 -4.46 -12.65
C MET A 29 18.23 -4.05 -13.33
N TYR A 30 18.12 -4.22 -14.65
CA TYR A 30 16.94 -3.82 -15.43
C TYR A 30 15.84 -4.89 -15.45
N PHE A 31 16.23 -6.15 -15.62
CA PHE A 31 15.40 -7.33 -15.57
C PHE A 31 15.71 -8.06 -14.27
N LYS A 32 15.11 -7.59 -13.17
CA LYS A 32 15.08 -8.34 -11.92
C LYS A 32 14.27 -9.61 -12.18
N PRO A 33 14.88 -10.80 -12.31
CA PRO A 33 14.11 -12.00 -12.56
C PRO A 33 13.22 -12.22 -11.34
N SER A 34 11.92 -12.40 -11.54
CA SER A 34 11.04 -12.81 -10.46
C SER A 34 11.59 -14.11 -9.89
N THR A 35 11.93 -14.13 -8.60
CA THR A 35 12.40 -15.33 -7.87
C THR A 35 11.28 -16.35 -7.65
N SER A 36 10.22 -16.32 -8.46
CA SER A 36 9.09 -17.25 -8.41
C SER A 36 9.49 -18.71 -8.61
N TRP A 37 10.71 -18.99 -9.08
CA TRP A 37 11.24 -20.34 -9.25
C TRP A 37 11.85 -20.95 -7.98
N LEU A 38 12.09 -20.17 -6.91
CA LEU A 38 12.57 -20.71 -5.62
C LEU A 38 11.44 -21.14 -4.68
N ASN A 39 10.20 -20.76 -4.97
CA ASN A 39 9.03 -21.22 -4.24
C ASN A 39 8.26 -22.18 -5.14
N GLY A 40 8.61 -23.47 -5.07
CA GLY A 40 7.73 -24.52 -5.59
C GLY A 40 6.35 -24.43 -4.93
N PRO A 41 5.29 -24.93 -5.58
CA PRO A 41 3.97 -24.99 -4.96
C PRO A 41 4.08 -25.93 -3.76
N LEU A 42 4.03 -25.35 -2.56
CA LEU A 42 3.86 -26.11 -1.33
C LEU A 42 2.40 -26.55 -1.31
N GLU A 43 2.11 -27.71 -1.90
CA GLU A 43 0.89 -28.47 -1.60
C GLU A 43 0.94 -28.86 -0.12
N SER A 44 0.48 -27.96 0.75
CA SER A 44 0.10 -28.31 2.10
C SER A 44 -1.27 -28.97 2.03
N SER A 45 -1.27 -30.30 1.93
CA SER A 45 -2.43 -31.16 2.15
C SER A 45 -3.11 -30.94 3.51
N ASP A 46 -2.46 -30.18 4.41
CA ASP A 46 -2.94 -29.80 5.73
C ASP A 46 -3.92 -28.60 5.72
N SER A 47 -3.85 -27.71 4.72
CA SER A 47 -4.79 -26.58 4.61
C SER A 47 -6.22 -27.06 4.33
N SER A 48 -6.41 -28.12 3.55
CA SER A 48 -7.75 -28.64 3.21
C SER A 48 -8.50 -29.16 4.44
N ASN A 49 -7.80 -29.81 5.36
CA ASN A 49 -8.40 -30.35 6.57
C ASN A 49 -8.64 -29.27 7.63
N HIS A 50 -7.75 -28.29 7.78
CA HIS A 50 -7.98 -27.15 8.66
C HIS A 50 -9.11 -26.24 8.16
N VAL A 51 -9.20 -26.02 6.83
CA VAL A 51 -10.31 -25.35 6.15
C VAL A 51 -11.62 -26.09 6.43
N LYS A 52 -11.67 -27.41 6.22
CA LYS A 52 -12.88 -28.21 6.52
C LYS A 52 -13.28 -28.18 8.00
N HIS A 53 -12.32 -28.16 8.93
CA HIS A 53 -12.61 -28.08 10.36
C HIS A 53 -13.09 -26.68 10.79
N VAL A 54 -12.60 -25.61 10.14
CA VAL A 54 -13.09 -24.24 10.32
C VAL A 54 -14.50 -24.08 9.73
N PHE A 55 -14.78 -24.69 8.57
CA PHE A 55 -16.12 -24.64 7.95
C PHE A 55 -17.15 -25.57 8.62
N ALA A 56 -16.73 -26.63 9.31
CA ALA A 56 -17.61 -27.50 10.10
C ALA A 56 -18.08 -26.82 11.40
N LYS A 57 -17.35 -25.80 11.87
CA LYS A 57 -17.73 -24.93 12.97
C LYS A 57 -18.16 -23.57 12.43
N SER A 58 -19.15 -23.58 11.53
CA SER A 58 -19.81 -22.36 11.04
C SER A 58 -20.59 -21.71 12.20
N ASP A 59 -19.87 -20.95 13.03
CA ASP A 59 -20.47 -19.98 13.92
C ASP A 59 -21.07 -18.88 13.03
N LYS A 60 -22.38 -18.66 13.16
CA LYS A 60 -23.17 -17.62 12.47
C LYS A 60 -22.68 -16.17 12.68
N ASN A 61 -21.51 -15.98 13.28
CA ASN A 61 -20.98 -14.72 13.79
C ASN A 61 -19.62 -14.33 13.19
N MET A 62 -19.08 -15.07 12.22
CA MET A 62 -17.78 -14.75 11.62
C MET A 62 -17.95 -13.81 10.42
N THR A 63 -17.29 -12.67 10.45
CA THR A 63 -17.24 -11.69 9.34
C THR A 63 -16.13 -12.08 8.37
N THR A 64 -16.50 -12.33 7.12
CA THR A 64 -15.58 -12.71 6.05
C THR A 64 -15.09 -11.50 5.28
N VAL A 65 -13.78 -11.31 5.24
CA VAL A 65 -13.13 -10.24 4.47
C VAL A 65 -12.22 -10.84 3.41
N LEU A 66 -12.48 -10.49 2.15
CA LEU A 66 -11.66 -10.87 1.01
C LEU A 66 -10.62 -9.80 0.72
N VAL A 67 -9.34 -10.17 0.78
CA VAL A 67 -8.23 -9.35 0.29
C VAL A 67 -8.14 -9.53 -1.22
N TRP A 68 -8.57 -8.53 -1.99
CA TRP A 68 -8.63 -8.63 -3.45
C TRP A 68 -7.25 -8.52 -4.12
N LEU A 69 -6.41 -7.65 -3.56
CA LEU A 69 -5.04 -7.39 -4.00
C LEU A 69 -4.14 -7.32 -2.79
N TRP A 70 -3.06 -8.11 -2.81
CA TRP A 70 -2.03 -8.06 -1.78
C TRP A 70 -1.23 -6.77 -1.92
N PRO A 71 -1.14 -5.93 -0.87
CA PRO A 71 -0.34 -4.73 -0.90
C PRO A 71 1.11 -5.05 -1.29
N PHE A 72 1.56 -4.56 -2.44
CA PHE A 72 2.91 -4.79 -2.96
C PHE A 72 3.30 -6.27 -3.11
N GLY A 73 2.31 -7.17 -3.27
CA GLY A 73 2.53 -8.62 -3.34
C GLY A 73 2.95 -9.27 -2.02
N GLN A 74 2.90 -8.54 -0.90
CA GLN A 74 3.23 -9.08 0.41
C GLN A 74 2.00 -9.75 1.03
N THR A 75 2.14 -11.03 1.35
CA THR A 75 1.14 -11.79 2.08
C THR A 75 1.38 -11.74 3.58
N TYR A 76 0.35 -12.02 4.36
CA TYR A 76 0.42 -12.16 5.81
C TYR A 76 -0.49 -13.30 6.27
N GLU A 77 -0.27 -13.79 7.48
CA GLU A 77 -1.09 -14.85 8.06
C GLU A 77 -2.55 -14.42 8.21
N MET A 78 -3.47 -15.21 7.68
CA MET A 78 -4.89 -14.85 7.60
C MET A 78 -5.63 -14.93 8.94
N ASN A 79 -5.10 -15.66 9.93
CA ASN A 79 -5.72 -15.87 11.24
C ASN A 79 -5.16 -14.94 12.34
N VAL A 80 -4.43 -13.89 11.95
CA VAL A 80 -3.67 -13.03 12.87
C VAL A 80 -4.54 -12.03 13.66
N CYS A 81 -5.81 -11.84 13.28
CA CYS A 81 -6.69 -10.85 13.90
C CYS A 81 -6.93 -11.11 15.39
N ASP A 82 -7.22 -12.37 15.74
CA ASP A 82 -7.44 -12.76 17.12
C ASP A 82 -6.12 -12.70 17.91
N SER A 83 -5.12 -13.45 17.44
CA SER A 83 -3.87 -13.67 18.18
C SER A 83 -3.00 -12.43 18.35
N ALA A 84 -2.99 -11.49 17.39
CA ALA A 84 -2.11 -10.32 17.42
C ALA A 84 -2.82 -9.01 17.74
N PHE A 85 -4.13 -8.92 17.47
CA PHE A 85 -4.89 -7.67 17.60
C PHE A 85 -6.09 -7.78 18.55
N ASN A 86 -6.36 -8.96 19.13
CA ASN A 86 -7.50 -9.22 20.01
C ASN A 86 -8.85 -8.89 19.31
N ILE A 87 -8.91 -9.21 18.01
CA ILE A 87 -10.09 -9.05 17.16
C ILE A 87 -10.59 -10.43 16.74
N GLU A 88 -11.56 -10.94 17.49
CA GLU A 88 -12.23 -12.21 17.21
C GLU A 88 -13.31 -12.09 16.13
N GLY A 89 -13.71 -13.24 15.57
CA GLY A 89 -14.83 -13.35 14.63
C GLY A 89 -14.50 -12.83 13.23
N CYS A 90 -13.23 -12.86 12.82
CA CYS A 90 -12.78 -12.44 11.50
C CYS A 90 -12.23 -13.62 10.70
N PHE A 91 -12.77 -13.83 9.50
CA PHE A 91 -12.23 -14.75 8.49
C PHE A 91 -11.61 -13.96 7.36
N ILE A 92 -10.28 -13.89 7.31
CA ILE A 92 -9.57 -13.23 6.23
C ILE A 92 -9.23 -14.27 5.16
N THR A 93 -9.48 -13.96 3.90
CA THR A 93 -9.12 -14.85 2.79
C THR A 93 -8.64 -14.04 1.58
N ALA A 94 -7.84 -14.67 0.73
CA ALA A 94 -7.51 -14.17 -0.61
C ALA A 94 -8.03 -15.10 -1.71
N ASP A 95 -8.82 -16.12 -1.35
CA ASP A 95 -9.47 -17.00 -2.31
C ASP A 95 -10.64 -16.26 -2.99
N ARG A 96 -10.50 -16.01 -4.29
CA ARG A 96 -11.51 -15.30 -5.10
C ARG A 96 -12.86 -16.04 -5.17
N ASN A 97 -12.91 -17.34 -4.86
CA ASN A 97 -14.16 -18.08 -4.75
C ASN A 97 -15.08 -17.57 -3.62
N PHE A 98 -14.53 -16.79 -2.68
CA PHE A 98 -15.29 -16.14 -1.61
C PHE A 98 -15.87 -14.78 -1.99
N TYR A 99 -15.66 -14.28 -3.21
CA TYR A 99 -16.17 -12.96 -3.62
C TYR A 99 -17.67 -12.77 -3.34
N ASN A 100 -18.51 -13.72 -3.77
CA ASN A 100 -19.96 -13.69 -3.55
C ASN A 100 -20.40 -14.11 -2.13
N LYS A 101 -19.45 -14.42 -1.25
CA LYS A 101 -19.69 -14.90 0.13
C LYS A 101 -19.10 -13.97 1.19
N SER A 102 -18.31 -12.97 0.78
CA SER A 102 -17.60 -12.09 1.69
C SER A 102 -18.48 -10.94 2.12
N ASP A 103 -18.40 -10.57 3.40
CA ASP A 103 -19.09 -9.40 3.95
C ASP A 103 -18.42 -8.09 3.52
N GLY A 104 -17.13 -8.15 3.16
CA GLY A 104 -16.41 -7.02 2.60
C GLY A 104 -15.22 -7.43 1.74
N VAL A 105 -14.85 -6.53 0.82
CA VAL A 105 -13.69 -6.68 -0.05
C VAL A 105 -12.70 -5.56 0.25
N VAL A 106 -11.49 -5.91 0.66
CA VAL A 106 -10.39 -4.96 0.86
C VAL A 106 -9.57 -4.87 -0.41
N ILE A 107 -9.47 -3.64 -0.93
CA ILE A 107 -8.65 -3.30 -2.08
C ILE A 107 -7.53 -2.38 -1.58
N HIS A 108 -6.30 -2.68 -1.97
CA HIS A 108 -5.17 -1.84 -1.63
C HIS A 108 -5.28 -0.50 -2.39
N HIS A 109 -5.29 0.61 -1.64
CA HIS A 109 -5.62 1.92 -2.18
C HIS A 109 -4.74 2.33 -3.37
N ARG A 110 -3.42 2.01 -3.40
CA ARG A 110 -2.55 2.37 -4.54
C ARG A 110 -3.00 1.78 -5.88
N ASP A 111 -3.78 0.69 -5.83
CA ASP A 111 -4.29 0.02 -7.02
C ASP A 111 -5.56 0.70 -7.55
N ILE A 112 -6.10 1.68 -6.82
CA ILE A 112 -7.26 2.48 -7.19
C ILE A 112 -7.00 3.99 -7.17
N ASP A 113 -6.08 4.53 -6.35
CA ASP A 113 -5.66 5.93 -6.30
C ASP A 113 -4.36 6.16 -5.49
N TYR A 114 -3.77 7.35 -5.54
CA TYR A 114 -2.41 7.65 -5.09
C TYR A 114 -2.33 8.51 -3.80
N ILE A 115 -3.22 8.32 -2.82
CA ILE A 115 -3.00 8.84 -1.45
C ILE A 115 -2.24 7.79 -0.62
N THR A 116 -1.02 8.14 -0.22
CA THR A 116 -0.09 7.18 0.40
C THR A 116 0.46 7.71 1.73
N GLU A 117 1.44 7.00 2.31
CA GLU A 117 2.17 7.43 3.50
C GLU A 117 2.78 8.84 3.35
N LYS A 118 2.99 9.30 2.11
CA LYS A 118 3.50 10.63 1.78
C LYS A 118 2.63 11.76 2.31
N LEU A 119 1.32 11.55 2.48
CA LEU A 119 0.43 12.49 3.15
C LEU A 119 0.54 12.36 4.67
N TYR A 120 0.45 11.13 5.18
CA TYR A 120 0.30 10.87 6.61
C TYR A 120 1.60 11.07 7.41
N ILE A 121 2.78 10.84 6.81
CA ILE A 121 4.06 11.03 7.48
C ILE A 121 4.26 12.51 7.87
N PRO A 122 4.19 13.50 6.96
CA PRO A 122 4.23 14.93 7.29
C PRO A 122 3.25 15.33 8.41
N LEU A 123 1.98 14.92 8.27
CA LEU A 123 0.95 15.22 9.27
C LEU A 123 1.30 14.64 10.66
N SER A 124 1.92 13.45 10.71
CA SER A 124 2.32 12.82 11.96
C SER A 124 3.47 13.54 12.65
N VAL A 125 4.41 14.08 11.88
CA VAL A 125 5.60 14.79 12.41
C VAL A 125 5.37 16.29 12.64
N GLY A 126 4.16 16.78 12.33
CA GLY A 126 3.78 18.17 12.59
C GLY A 126 4.24 19.15 11.53
N THR A 127 4.24 18.73 10.26
CA THR A 127 4.45 19.62 9.10
C THR A 127 3.19 19.69 8.23
N VAL A 128 3.09 20.75 7.43
CA VAL A 128 2.00 20.94 6.46
C VAL A 128 2.43 20.35 5.12
N PRO A 129 1.81 19.26 4.63
CA PRO A 129 2.15 18.69 3.34
C PRO A 129 1.63 19.57 2.19
N VAL A 130 2.49 19.79 1.20
CA VAL A 130 2.09 20.28 -0.14
C VAL A 130 1.90 19.05 -1.02
N VAL A 131 0.70 18.80 -1.50
CA VAL A 131 0.32 17.54 -2.16
C VAL A 131 0.05 17.74 -3.65
N LEU A 132 0.55 16.80 -4.45
CA LEU A 132 0.27 16.62 -5.86
C LEU A 132 -0.06 15.14 -6.07
N GLY A 133 -1.26 14.84 -6.56
CA GLY A 133 -1.74 13.47 -6.74
C GLY A 133 -3.16 13.44 -7.29
N THR A 134 -4.09 12.92 -6.49
CA THR A 134 -5.54 12.92 -6.80
C THR A 134 -6.16 14.32 -6.64
N THR A 135 -7.47 14.44 -6.85
CA THR A 135 -8.19 15.72 -6.71
C THR A 135 -8.21 16.19 -5.26
N ARG A 136 -8.32 17.51 -5.07
CA ARG A 136 -8.48 18.12 -3.74
C ARG A 136 -9.62 17.49 -2.95
N GLU A 137 -10.78 17.34 -3.57
CA GLU A 137 -11.98 16.76 -2.95
C GLU A 137 -11.70 15.35 -2.42
N ASN A 138 -10.94 14.54 -3.16
CA ASN A 138 -10.63 13.21 -2.71
C ASN A 138 -9.71 13.19 -1.47
N TYR A 139 -8.77 14.14 -1.33
CA TYR A 139 -8.03 14.30 -0.07
C TYR A 139 -8.94 14.68 1.10
N GLU A 140 -9.93 15.54 0.87
CA GLU A 140 -10.87 16.02 1.90
C GLU A 140 -11.78 14.90 2.46
N ASN A 141 -11.92 13.77 1.74
CA ASN A 141 -12.59 12.56 2.25
C ASN A 141 -11.83 11.87 3.39
N PHE A 142 -10.51 12.10 3.51
CA PHE A 142 -9.65 11.40 4.48
C PHE A 142 -9.04 12.30 5.55
N VAL A 143 -8.79 13.57 5.21
CA VAL A 143 -8.18 14.55 6.13
C VAL A 143 -8.94 15.87 6.08
N PRO A 144 -8.97 16.65 7.17
CA PRO A 144 -9.58 17.97 7.16
C PRO A 144 -8.98 18.86 6.06
N ARG A 145 -9.81 19.64 5.37
CA ARG A 145 -9.39 20.50 4.26
C ARG A 145 -8.27 21.49 4.61
N ASP A 146 -8.20 21.86 5.88
CA ASP A 146 -7.20 22.79 6.44
C ASP A 146 -5.90 22.08 6.86
N ALA A 147 -5.74 20.77 6.60
CA ALA A 147 -4.56 20.01 7.04
C ALA A 147 -3.42 19.99 6.00
N PHE A 148 -3.68 20.40 4.75
CA PHE A 148 -2.74 20.29 3.64
C PHE A 148 -2.90 21.45 2.65
N ILE A 149 -1.90 21.64 1.79
CA ILE A 149 -1.92 22.59 0.67
C ILE A 149 -2.01 21.78 -0.62
N HIS A 150 -3.04 22.01 -1.43
CA HIS A 150 -3.17 21.32 -2.71
C HIS A 150 -2.54 22.17 -3.81
N VAL A 151 -1.76 21.57 -4.71
CA VAL A 151 -1.14 22.32 -5.81
C VAL A 151 -2.17 22.95 -6.76
N ASP A 152 -3.31 22.28 -6.97
CA ASP A 152 -4.40 22.79 -7.83
C ASP A 152 -5.21 23.94 -7.21
N ASP A 153 -4.92 24.34 -5.96
CA ASP A 153 -5.47 25.57 -5.38
C ASP A 153 -4.91 26.83 -6.07
N PHE A 154 -3.84 26.68 -6.86
CA PHE A 154 -3.09 27.76 -7.49
C PHE A 154 -3.09 27.62 -9.01
N LYS A 155 -3.16 28.75 -9.72
CA LYS A 155 -3.18 28.76 -11.20
C LYS A 155 -1.82 28.44 -11.80
N SER A 156 -0.74 28.54 -11.02
CA SER A 156 0.62 28.25 -11.47
C SER A 156 1.56 27.86 -10.32
N PRO A 157 2.65 27.14 -10.61
CA PRO A 157 3.70 26.88 -9.61
C PRO A 157 4.31 28.15 -9.00
N LYS A 158 4.33 29.27 -9.74
CA LYS A 158 4.79 30.56 -9.23
C LYS A 158 3.86 31.08 -8.13
N GLU A 159 2.55 31.00 -8.34
CA GLU A 159 1.55 31.45 -7.37
C GLU A 159 1.61 30.60 -6.08
N LEU A 160 1.79 29.28 -6.22
CA LEU A 160 2.07 28.40 -5.08
C LEU A 160 3.34 28.83 -4.34
N ALA A 161 4.43 29.12 -5.05
CA ALA A 161 5.68 29.56 -4.43
C ALA A 161 5.51 30.90 -3.69
N ASP A 162 4.82 31.86 -4.31
CA ASP A 162 4.51 33.16 -3.69
C ASP A 162 3.66 32.98 -2.42
N TYR A 163 2.69 32.06 -2.45
CA TYR A 163 1.88 31.69 -1.28
C TYR A 163 2.71 31.09 -0.16
N LEU A 164 3.62 30.17 -0.46
CA LEU A 164 4.51 29.56 0.54
C LEU A 164 5.46 30.59 1.17
N LEU A 165 5.95 31.55 0.38
CA LEU A 165 6.78 32.66 0.89
C LEU A 165 5.98 33.63 1.78
N LEU A 166 4.70 33.82 1.51
CA LEU A 166 3.80 34.60 2.36
C LEU A 166 3.55 33.89 3.70
N GLN A 167 3.32 32.57 3.65
CA GLN A 167 3.11 31.71 4.83
C GLN A 167 4.30 31.73 5.79
N ASP A 168 5.52 31.63 5.25
CA ASP A 168 6.76 31.67 6.05
C ASP A 168 6.88 32.95 6.89
N LYS A 169 6.31 34.06 6.40
CA LYS A 169 6.31 35.36 7.08
C LYS A 169 5.11 35.57 8.01
N ASN A 170 4.08 34.72 7.93
CA ASN A 170 2.84 34.87 8.69
C ASN A 170 2.56 33.63 9.55
N GLN A 171 3.07 33.67 10.79
CA GLN A 171 2.95 32.57 11.73
C GLN A 171 1.49 32.20 12.07
N GLU A 172 0.57 33.16 12.13
CA GLU A 172 -0.84 32.88 12.41
C GLU A 172 -1.47 32.03 11.31
N MET A 173 -1.19 32.39 10.05
CA MET A 173 -1.65 31.66 8.87
C MET A 173 -1.10 30.23 8.86
N TYR A 174 0.20 30.07 9.10
CA TYR A 174 0.84 28.76 9.17
C TYR A 174 0.26 27.90 10.31
N LEU A 175 0.10 28.48 11.51
CA LEU A 175 -0.47 27.78 12.66
C LEU A 175 -1.94 27.40 12.45
N GLY A 176 -2.64 28.08 11.55
CA GLY A 176 -3.98 27.72 11.10
C GLY A 176 -4.09 26.28 10.61
N TYR A 177 -3.07 25.78 9.91
CA TYR A 177 -3.02 24.41 9.36
C TYR A 177 -2.96 23.30 10.42
N PHE A 178 -2.77 23.64 11.71
CA PHE A 178 -2.67 22.66 12.78
C PHE A 178 -3.92 22.61 13.67
N LYS A 179 -4.95 23.42 13.39
CA LYS A 179 -6.20 23.46 14.17
C LYS A 179 -6.88 22.10 14.27
N TRP A 180 -6.81 21.28 13.22
CA TRP A 180 -7.36 19.93 13.19
C TRP A 180 -6.80 19.01 14.29
N ARG A 181 -5.58 19.24 14.78
CA ARG A 181 -4.94 18.42 15.81
C ARG A 181 -5.65 18.50 17.17
N ARG A 182 -6.58 19.45 17.34
CA ARG A 182 -7.46 19.53 18.52
C ARG A 182 -8.47 18.38 18.58
N HIS A 183 -8.83 17.83 17.42
CA HIS A 183 -9.90 16.83 17.30
C HIS A 183 -9.40 15.49 16.74
N PHE A 184 -8.28 15.48 16.02
CA PHE A 184 -7.78 14.28 15.35
C PHE A 184 -6.31 13.99 15.68
N LYS A 185 -5.95 12.72 15.58
CA LYS A 185 -4.56 12.23 15.66
C LYS A 185 -4.27 11.37 14.44
N VAL A 186 -3.04 11.45 13.94
CA VAL A 186 -2.59 10.57 12.85
C VAL A 186 -2.29 9.19 13.43
N TYR A 187 -3.04 8.18 12.99
CA TYR A 187 -2.80 6.80 13.36
C TYR A 187 -1.97 6.13 12.27
N ARG A 188 -0.78 5.62 12.64
CA ARG A 188 0.13 4.94 11.72
C ARG A 188 0.04 3.43 11.95
N ILE A 189 -0.72 2.76 11.09
CA ILE A 189 -0.77 1.29 11.05
C ILE A 189 0.42 0.78 10.24
N ASN A 190 1.30 0.02 10.88
CA ASN A 190 2.52 -0.51 10.26
C ASN A 190 2.35 -1.91 9.67
N SER A 191 1.21 -2.57 9.89
CA SER A 191 0.95 -3.92 9.39
C SER A 191 -0.28 -3.96 8.48
N TRP A 192 -0.15 -4.62 7.32
CA TRP A 192 -1.29 -4.87 6.43
C TRP A 192 -2.36 -5.74 7.11
N ALA A 193 -1.93 -6.68 7.94
CA ALA A 193 -2.82 -7.49 8.74
C ALA A 193 -3.67 -6.64 9.68
N GLU A 194 -3.06 -5.72 10.42
CA GLU A 194 -3.78 -4.81 11.34
C GLU A 194 -4.87 -4.03 10.60
N ARG A 195 -4.56 -3.50 9.40
CA ARG A 195 -5.55 -2.76 8.57
C ARG A 195 -6.73 -3.63 8.20
N THR A 196 -6.47 -4.85 7.73
CA THR A 196 -7.53 -5.77 7.31
C THR A 196 -8.35 -6.28 8.50
N CYS A 197 -7.73 -6.51 9.66
CA CYS A 197 -8.44 -6.87 10.88
C CYS A 197 -9.34 -5.74 11.38
N HIS A 198 -8.88 -4.48 11.35
CA HIS A 198 -9.74 -3.34 11.67
C HIS A 198 -10.87 -3.14 10.66
N ALA A 199 -10.65 -3.41 9.37
CA ALA A 199 -11.73 -3.39 8.39
C ALA A 199 -12.79 -4.46 8.70
N CYS A 200 -12.37 -5.67 9.06
CA CYS A 200 -13.28 -6.73 9.51
C CYS A 200 -14.07 -6.31 10.76
N ASP A 201 -13.39 -5.80 11.77
CA ASP A 201 -13.99 -5.33 13.02
C ASP A 201 -14.99 -4.18 12.79
N TYR A 202 -14.69 -3.27 11.85
CA TYR A 202 -15.62 -2.25 11.41
C TYR A 202 -16.89 -2.86 10.79
N LEU A 203 -16.76 -3.77 9.83
CA LEU A 203 -17.88 -4.44 9.15
C LEU A 203 -18.73 -5.26 10.13
N LYS A 204 -18.09 -5.91 11.10
CA LYS A 204 -18.76 -6.65 12.17
C LYS A 204 -19.70 -5.76 13.00
N ARG A 205 -19.27 -4.52 13.28
CA ARG A 205 -20.06 -3.53 14.05
C ARG A 205 -21.07 -2.76 13.19
N HIS A 206 -20.83 -2.64 11.89
CA HIS A 206 -21.63 -1.84 10.97
C HIS A 206 -22.18 -2.73 9.85
N LYS A 207 -23.38 -3.28 10.07
CA LYS A 207 -24.02 -4.24 9.15
C LYS A 207 -24.76 -3.58 7.97
N GLU A 208 -24.47 -2.33 7.67
CA GLU A 208 -25.06 -1.63 6.54
C GLU A 208 -24.51 -2.21 5.23
N TYR A 209 -25.39 -2.76 4.40
CA TYR A 209 -24.99 -3.21 3.07
C TYR A 209 -24.77 -2.01 2.15
N ARG A 210 -23.58 -1.90 1.59
CA ARG A 210 -23.25 -0.97 0.51
C ARG A 210 -22.54 -1.73 -0.60
N ALA A 211 -23.03 -1.56 -1.82
CA ALA A 211 -22.40 -2.11 -3.01
C ALA A 211 -22.20 -1.02 -4.05
N PHE A 212 -21.10 -1.12 -4.77
CA PHE A 212 -20.73 -0.20 -5.85
C PHE A 212 -20.62 -1.02 -7.13
N GLU A 213 -21.59 -0.88 -8.03
CA GLU A 213 -21.62 -1.64 -9.29
C GLU A 213 -20.47 -1.25 -10.23
N ASN A 214 -20.02 0.00 -10.13
CA ASN A 214 -18.93 0.53 -10.92
C ASN A 214 -17.93 1.21 -9.98
N LEU A 215 -16.82 0.50 -9.72
CA LEU A 215 -15.73 0.99 -8.88
C LEU A 215 -15.15 2.30 -9.41
N ASN A 216 -15.03 2.46 -10.74
CA ASN A 216 -14.50 3.69 -11.32
C ASN A 216 -15.45 4.86 -11.09
N LYS A 217 -16.75 4.67 -11.28
CA LYS A 217 -17.75 5.73 -11.04
C LYS A 217 -17.83 6.09 -9.55
N TRP A 218 -17.89 5.10 -8.68
CA TRP A 218 -17.95 5.33 -7.23
C TRP A 218 -16.77 6.16 -6.74
N TYR A 219 -15.58 5.86 -7.26
CA TYR A 219 -14.35 6.45 -6.76
C TYR A 219 -13.96 7.76 -7.46
N TRP A 220 -14.17 7.87 -8.78
CA TRP A 220 -13.74 9.02 -9.60
C TRP A 220 -14.85 10.02 -9.95
N GLY A 221 -16.12 9.70 -9.70
CA GLY A 221 -17.29 10.51 -10.09
C GLY A 221 -17.88 10.12 -11.43
#